data_AF-A0A3M7FWT0-F1
#
_entry.id   AF-A0A3M7FWT0-F1
#
_cell.length_a   1.000
_cell.length_b   1.000
_cell.length_c   1.000
_cell.angle_alpha   90.00
_cell.angle_beta   90.00
_cell.angle_gamma   90.00
#
_symmetry.space_group_name_H-M   'P 1'
#
loop_
_entity.id
_entity.type
_entity.pdbx_description
1 polymer ?
#
loop_
_entity_poly.entity_id
_entity_poly.type
_entity_poly.pdbx_seq_one_letter_code
_entity_poly.pdbx_strand_id
1 'polypeptide(L)'
;MRSSLRKGSPRSRPHLSLTDTLASNETLRQKVRKYSGLDPDAPGKLQAYRSEESVWPHIRTIFQEPLAEFLGTVVAVMFGSGAVAQALLSKSQPQSFPDNYGDWWTVSWGWGFGVMIGIYVAGDSGAYLNPALTLSQAVYRGFSIRKIPIYFFSQFLGAFVGALLTYANYISAIDFYAGDGVRTVPPTQGATAQIFVTFPQPFLPTASAFFSEVIATGLITLSVFALKDETSNGGIARAADNWFPLKMFFIYSAIGVSYGWETAFATNPARDFGPRVACTILGYGSGLWTNASYYFWIPLIAPFVGAMIGGFIYDFFVYTGASPVNAPWLGLKLLVSPREEERNRDARKEEWDKLPEHTS
;
A
#
# COMPACT_ATOMS: atom_id res chain seq x y z
N MET A 1 -9.29 74.83 25.87
CA MET A 1 -7.81 74.72 25.72
C MET A 1 -7.42 73.28 26.04
N ARG A 2 -6.61 72.65 25.18
CA ARG A 2 -6.43 71.20 24.98
C ARG A 2 -5.91 70.45 26.23
N SER A 3 -6.52 69.31 26.57
CA SER A 3 -5.98 68.32 27.51
C SER A 3 -5.21 67.23 26.76
N SER A 4 -4.00 66.92 27.25
CA SER A 4 -3.07 65.94 26.70
C SER A 4 -3.52 64.49 26.93
N LEU A 5 -3.43 63.66 25.90
CA LEU A 5 -3.36 62.20 26.03
C LEU A 5 -2.17 61.68 25.22
N ARG A 6 -1.10 61.29 25.93
CA ARG A 6 0.01 60.48 25.38
C ARG A 6 -0.53 59.09 25.05
N LYS A 7 -0.59 58.74 23.77
CA LYS A 7 -0.70 57.33 23.33
C LYS A 7 0.70 56.72 23.34
N GLY A 8 0.90 55.69 24.16
CA GLY A 8 2.09 54.85 24.12
C GLY A 8 2.18 54.10 22.80
N SER A 9 3.39 53.93 22.28
CA SER A 9 3.65 53.14 21.08
C SER A 9 3.33 51.66 21.32
N PRO A 10 2.71 50.95 20.36
CA PRO A 10 2.63 49.51 20.42
C PRO A 10 4.05 48.94 20.22
N ARG A 11 4.51 48.10 21.14
CA ARG A 11 5.71 47.28 20.94
C ARG A 11 5.56 46.50 19.64
N SER A 12 6.38 46.82 18.64
CA SER A 12 6.50 46.04 17.41
C SER A 12 6.92 44.62 17.77
N ARG A 13 6.10 43.63 17.42
CA ARG A 13 6.55 42.24 17.40
C ARG A 13 7.72 42.16 16.39
N PRO A 14 8.84 41.50 16.73
CA PRO A 14 9.92 41.34 15.78
C PRO A 14 9.40 40.55 14.57
N HIS A 15 9.42 41.18 13.39
CA HIS A 15 9.26 40.47 12.13
C HIS A 15 10.53 39.63 11.92
N LEU A 16 10.43 38.32 12.16
CA LEU A 16 11.43 37.37 11.67
C LEU A 16 11.58 37.57 10.16
N SER A 17 12.81 37.55 9.65
CA SER A 17 13.02 37.64 8.21
C SER A 17 12.41 36.40 7.53
N LEU A 18 12.01 36.53 6.27
CA LEU A 18 11.44 35.42 5.50
C LEU A 18 12.42 34.23 5.48
N THR A 19 13.73 34.52 5.38
CA THR A 19 14.84 33.57 5.46
C THR A 19 14.95 32.85 6.80
N ASP A 20 14.76 33.55 7.93
CA ASP A 20 14.79 32.91 9.26
C ASP A 20 13.59 31.98 9.47
N THR A 21 12.43 32.38 8.94
CA THR A 21 11.20 31.58 9.00
C THR A 21 11.36 30.31 8.18
N LEU A 22 11.90 30.42 6.96
CA LEU A 22 12.20 29.29 6.08
C LEU A 22 13.20 28.31 6.69
N ALA A 23 14.33 28.80 7.20
CA ALA A 23 15.34 27.95 7.85
C ALA A 23 14.77 27.24 9.09
N SER A 24 13.95 27.93 9.89
CA SER A 24 13.29 27.33 11.06
C SER A 24 12.29 26.24 10.67
N ASN A 25 11.53 26.45 9.59
CA ASN A 25 10.56 25.50 9.05
C ASN A 25 11.24 24.27 8.44
N GLU A 26 12.37 24.46 7.77
CA GLU A 26 13.19 23.37 7.23
C GLU A 26 13.80 22.52 8.36
N THR A 27 14.31 23.17 9.40
CA THR A 27 14.84 22.49 10.59
C THR A 27 13.74 21.71 11.33
N LEU A 28 12.52 22.25 11.42
CA LEU A 28 11.38 21.55 12.01
C LEU A 28 10.97 20.35 11.16
N ARG A 29 10.84 20.54 9.84
CA ARG A 29 10.52 19.45 8.90
C ARG A 29 11.50 18.30 9.03
N GLN A 30 12.81 18.58 9.00
CA GLN A 30 13.86 17.56 9.18
C GLN A 30 13.70 16.81 10.51
N LYS A 31 13.49 17.54 11.61
CA LYS A 31 13.27 16.93 12.94
C LYS A 31 12.04 16.02 12.96
N VAL A 32 10.89 16.49 12.49
CA VAL A 32 9.64 15.73 12.50
C VAL A 32 9.75 14.49 11.62
N ARG A 33 10.33 14.63 10.42
CA ARG A 33 10.60 13.50 9.51
C ARG A 33 11.48 12.45 10.18
N LYS A 34 12.60 12.87 10.81
CA LYS A 34 13.49 11.98 11.56
C LYS A 34 12.77 11.23 12.68
N TYR A 35 11.99 11.91 13.51
CA TYR A 35 11.24 11.27 14.61
C TYR A 35 10.14 10.33 14.12
N SER A 36 9.59 10.61 12.94
CA SER A 36 8.57 9.77 12.29
C SER A 36 9.18 8.61 11.48
N GLY A 37 10.51 8.45 11.52
CA GLY A 37 11.25 7.43 10.78
C GLY A 37 11.41 7.69 9.27
N LEU A 38 10.94 8.85 8.79
CA LEU A 38 11.07 9.31 7.40
C LEU A 38 12.47 9.88 7.14
N ASP A 39 12.82 10.02 5.85
CA ASP A 39 14.11 10.57 5.44
C ASP A 39 14.12 12.10 5.68
N PRO A 40 14.94 12.63 6.61
CA PRO A 40 14.94 14.06 6.93
C PRO A 40 15.30 14.95 5.73
N ASP A 41 16.10 14.44 4.80
CA ASP A 41 16.72 15.21 3.72
C ASP A 41 15.96 15.09 2.39
N ALA A 42 14.82 14.39 2.37
CA ALA A 42 14.01 14.26 1.16
C ALA A 42 13.63 15.65 0.60
N PRO A 43 13.70 15.87 -0.73
CA PRO A 43 13.43 17.16 -1.34
C PRO A 43 11.97 17.60 -1.12
N GLY A 44 11.76 18.85 -0.70
CA GLY A 44 10.43 19.44 -0.58
C GLY A 44 9.93 19.91 -1.95
N LYS A 45 8.89 19.27 -2.50
CA LYS A 45 8.32 19.65 -3.82
C LYS A 45 7.39 20.88 -3.79
N LEU A 46 7.66 21.89 -2.96
CA LEU A 46 6.86 23.12 -2.94
C LEU A 46 7.24 24.01 -4.13
N GLN A 47 6.56 23.81 -5.27
CA GLN A 47 6.61 24.77 -6.35
C GLN A 47 5.92 26.07 -5.91
N ALA A 48 6.72 27.12 -5.64
CA ALA A 48 6.51 28.57 -5.83
C ALA A 48 5.12 29.22 -5.58
N TYR A 49 4.15 28.52 -5.03
CA TYR A 49 2.86 29.05 -4.62
C TYR A 49 2.95 29.39 -3.14
N ARG A 50 2.33 30.52 -2.77
CA ARG A 50 2.33 31.23 -1.47
C ARG A 50 1.82 30.37 -0.28
N SER A 51 2.41 29.20 -0.12
CA SER A 51 1.99 28.07 0.71
C SER A 51 2.77 27.99 2.01
N GLU A 52 3.87 28.74 2.12
CA GLU A 52 4.72 28.84 3.30
C GLU A 52 4.01 29.48 4.50
N GLU A 53 2.91 30.21 4.28
CA GLU A 53 2.09 30.79 5.35
C GLU A 53 1.01 29.83 5.87
N SER A 54 0.73 28.72 5.19
CA SER A 54 -0.34 27.79 5.55
C SER A 54 0.19 26.50 6.19
N VAL A 55 -0.47 26.08 7.27
CA VAL A 55 -0.10 24.88 8.05
C VAL A 55 -0.23 23.61 7.21
N TRP A 56 -1.22 23.52 6.33
CA TRP A 56 -1.52 22.29 5.60
C TRP A 56 -0.45 21.89 4.55
N PRO A 57 0.00 22.79 3.65
CA PRO A 57 1.13 22.51 2.76
C PRO A 57 2.39 22.03 3.50
N HIS A 58 2.66 22.59 4.68
CA HIS A 58 3.80 22.18 5.50
C HIS A 58 3.64 20.74 6.04
N ILE A 59 2.46 20.37 6.55
CA ILE A 59 2.16 18.98 6.96
C ILE A 59 2.31 18.03 5.77
N ARG A 60 1.79 18.40 4.58
CA ARG A 60 1.86 17.57 3.37
C ARG A 60 3.31 17.31 2.93
N THR A 61 4.21 18.28 3.03
CA THR A 61 5.63 18.04 2.67
C THR A 61 6.38 17.20 3.69
N ILE A 62 5.96 17.22 4.96
CA ILE A 62 6.50 16.34 5.99
C ILE A 62 6.06 14.90 5.74
N PHE A 63 4.76 14.68 5.50
CA PHE A 63 4.15 13.35 5.42
C PHE A 63 3.79 12.93 3.99
N GLN A 64 4.48 13.45 2.97
CA GLN A 64 4.17 13.19 1.56
C GLN A 64 4.11 11.70 1.22
N GLU A 65 5.16 10.97 1.58
CA GLU A 65 5.29 9.52 1.37
C GLU A 65 4.13 8.71 2.01
N PRO A 66 3.87 8.80 3.34
CA PRO A 66 2.77 8.06 3.95
C PRO A 66 1.38 8.54 3.52
N LEU A 67 1.18 9.81 3.17
CA LEU A 67 -0.09 10.29 2.61
C LEU A 67 -0.33 9.73 1.19
N ALA A 68 0.72 9.58 0.40
CA ALA A 68 0.68 8.97 -0.92
C ALA A 68 0.35 7.48 -0.84
N GLU A 69 0.99 6.73 0.07
CA GLU A 69 0.64 5.32 0.36
C GLU A 69 -0.81 5.15 0.82
N PHE A 70 -1.27 6.04 1.71
CA PHE A 70 -2.67 6.07 2.14
C PHE A 70 -3.61 6.22 0.94
N LEU A 71 -3.43 7.27 0.12
CA LEU A 71 -4.34 7.57 -0.98
C LEU A 71 -4.26 6.53 -2.10
N GLY A 72 -3.06 6.04 -2.43
CA GLY A 72 -2.89 4.95 -3.40
C GLY A 72 -3.59 3.67 -2.95
N THR A 73 -3.56 3.35 -1.64
CA THR A 73 -4.25 2.18 -1.10
C THR A 73 -5.76 2.36 -1.07
N VAL A 74 -6.27 3.56 -0.76
CA VAL A 74 -7.70 3.91 -0.91
C VAL A 74 -8.16 3.60 -2.33
N VAL A 75 -7.44 4.12 -3.33
CA VAL A 75 -7.78 3.94 -4.75
C VAL A 75 -7.75 2.45 -5.13
N ALA A 76 -6.69 1.73 -4.75
CA ALA A 76 -6.57 0.30 -5.06
C ALA A 76 -7.73 -0.52 -4.51
N VAL A 77 -8.11 -0.28 -3.24
CA VAL A 77 -9.24 -0.97 -2.60
C VAL A 77 -10.58 -0.55 -3.18
N MET A 78 -10.76 0.71 -3.55
CA MET A 78 -12.01 1.18 -4.16
C MET A 78 -12.30 0.51 -5.50
N PHE A 79 -11.31 0.45 -6.40
CA PHE A 79 -11.46 -0.22 -7.69
C PHE A 79 -11.62 -1.74 -7.54
N GLY A 80 -10.78 -2.37 -6.70
CA GLY A 80 -10.84 -3.81 -6.46
C GLY A 80 -12.18 -4.24 -5.83
N SER A 81 -12.55 -3.63 -4.70
CA SER A 81 -13.81 -3.94 -4.02
C SER A 81 -15.02 -3.51 -4.83
N GLY A 82 -14.93 -2.42 -5.60
CA GLY A 82 -15.98 -1.97 -6.50
C GLY A 82 -16.25 -2.97 -7.63
N ALA A 83 -15.21 -3.57 -8.20
CA ALA A 83 -15.36 -4.64 -9.19
C ALA A 83 -16.03 -5.88 -8.60
N VAL A 84 -15.68 -6.27 -7.36
CA VAL A 84 -16.36 -7.37 -6.65
C VAL A 84 -17.82 -7.02 -6.34
N ALA A 85 -18.10 -5.80 -5.87
CA ALA A 85 -19.46 -5.34 -5.60
C ALA A 85 -20.32 -5.40 -6.86
N GLN A 86 -19.81 -4.88 -7.98
CA GLN A 86 -20.51 -4.90 -9.26
C GLN A 86 -20.78 -6.32 -9.73
N ALA A 87 -19.77 -7.21 -9.72
CA ALA A 87 -19.93 -8.60 -10.17
C ALA A 87 -20.83 -9.45 -9.24
N LEU A 88 -20.85 -9.16 -7.93
CA LEU A 88 -21.68 -9.90 -6.97
C LEU A 88 -23.13 -9.41 -6.98
N LEU A 89 -23.32 -8.10 -6.79
CA LEU A 89 -24.63 -7.51 -6.52
C LEU A 89 -25.50 -7.47 -7.79
N SER A 90 -24.90 -7.35 -8.98
CA SER A 90 -25.65 -7.35 -10.24
C SER A 90 -26.26 -8.70 -10.63
N LYS A 91 -25.92 -9.79 -9.92
CA LYS A 91 -26.52 -11.12 -10.15
C LYS A 91 -27.99 -11.20 -9.74
N SER A 92 -28.45 -10.32 -8.84
CA SER A 92 -29.83 -10.30 -8.36
C SER A 92 -30.72 -9.34 -9.16
N GLN A 93 -30.26 -8.86 -10.33
CA GLN A 93 -31.03 -7.91 -11.12
C GLN A 93 -32.24 -8.54 -11.83
N PRO A 94 -33.33 -7.77 -12.03
CA PRO A 94 -34.47 -8.25 -12.80
C PRO A 94 -34.10 -8.54 -14.26
N GLN A 95 -34.78 -9.49 -14.87
CA GLN A 95 -34.62 -9.89 -16.29
C GLN A 95 -34.84 -8.76 -17.31
N SER A 96 -35.33 -7.60 -16.87
CA SER A 96 -35.51 -6.39 -17.69
C SER A 96 -34.22 -5.57 -17.87
N PHE A 97 -33.17 -5.85 -17.10
CA PHE A 97 -31.84 -5.24 -17.24
C PHE A 97 -30.86 -6.24 -17.87
N PRO A 98 -29.76 -5.80 -18.51
CA PRO A 98 -28.72 -6.69 -19.00
C PRO A 98 -28.25 -7.68 -17.92
N ASP A 99 -28.14 -8.96 -18.27
CA ASP A 99 -27.73 -9.99 -17.34
C ASP A 99 -26.29 -9.73 -16.86
N ASN A 100 -26.15 -9.46 -15.55
CA ASN A 100 -24.89 -9.44 -14.79
C ASN A 100 -23.75 -8.54 -15.34
N TYR A 101 -23.38 -7.50 -14.59
CA TYR A 101 -22.35 -6.53 -14.99
C TYR A 101 -20.91 -6.95 -14.65
N GLY A 102 -20.65 -8.22 -14.33
CA GLY A 102 -19.29 -8.70 -14.11
C GLY A 102 -19.15 -10.17 -13.75
N ASP A 103 -17.93 -10.68 -13.87
CA ASP A 103 -17.55 -12.06 -13.56
C ASP A 103 -16.19 -12.09 -12.86
N TRP A 104 -15.61 -13.29 -12.71
CA TRP A 104 -14.30 -13.43 -12.09
C TRP A 104 -13.18 -12.69 -12.85
N TRP A 105 -13.30 -12.62 -14.18
CA TRP A 105 -12.34 -11.92 -15.02
C TRP A 105 -12.40 -10.41 -14.77
N THR A 106 -13.60 -9.83 -14.74
CA THR A 106 -13.75 -8.39 -14.43
C THR A 106 -13.31 -8.05 -13.01
N VAL A 107 -13.50 -8.95 -12.03
CA VAL A 107 -12.95 -8.80 -10.68
C VAL A 107 -11.42 -8.78 -10.71
N SER A 108 -10.79 -9.71 -11.41
CA SER A 108 -9.33 -9.81 -11.51
C SER A 108 -8.74 -8.54 -12.16
N TRP A 109 -9.36 -8.06 -13.24
CA TRP A 109 -8.97 -6.81 -13.90
C TRP A 109 -9.23 -5.58 -13.03
N GLY A 110 -10.33 -5.54 -12.29
CA GLY A 110 -10.65 -4.45 -11.37
C GLY A 110 -9.58 -4.27 -10.29
N TRP A 111 -9.08 -5.37 -9.72
CA TRP A 111 -7.93 -5.33 -8.82
C TRP A 111 -6.64 -4.89 -9.52
N GLY A 112 -6.38 -5.38 -10.73
CA GLY A 112 -5.26 -4.92 -11.55
C GLY A 112 -5.29 -3.40 -11.80
N PHE A 113 -6.45 -2.86 -12.20
CA PHE A 113 -6.63 -1.43 -12.44
C PHE A 113 -6.46 -0.62 -11.16
N GLY A 114 -7.01 -1.11 -10.04
CA GLY A 114 -6.84 -0.50 -8.74
C GLY A 114 -5.36 -0.36 -8.36
N VAL A 115 -4.58 -1.42 -8.53
CA VAL A 115 -3.14 -1.38 -8.23
C VAL A 115 -2.41 -0.42 -9.18
N MET A 116 -2.66 -0.49 -10.48
CA MET A 116 -2.01 0.41 -11.44
C MET A 116 -2.28 1.88 -11.14
N ILE A 117 -3.54 2.27 -10.93
CA ILE A 117 -3.90 3.66 -10.62
C ILE A 117 -3.38 4.05 -9.24
N GLY A 118 -3.45 3.14 -8.26
CA GLY A 118 -2.86 3.34 -6.94
C GLY A 118 -1.37 3.63 -7.02
N ILE A 119 -0.63 2.93 -7.89
CA ILE A 119 0.81 3.16 -8.09
C ILE A 119 1.05 4.53 -8.72
N TYR A 120 0.26 4.94 -9.73
CA TYR A 120 0.35 6.28 -10.30
C TYR A 120 0.13 7.38 -9.24
N VAL A 121 -0.83 7.17 -8.34
CA VAL A 121 -1.14 8.12 -7.25
C VAL A 121 -0.02 8.16 -6.21
N ALA A 122 0.57 7.01 -5.88
CA ALA A 122 1.52 6.87 -4.79
C ALA A 122 2.99 6.98 -5.22
N GLY A 123 3.30 7.31 -6.48
CA GLY A 123 4.65 7.22 -7.06
C GLY A 123 5.76 7.81 -6.19
N ASP A 124 5.52 8.97 -5.58
CA ASP A 124 6.47 9.68 -4.70
C ASP A 124 6.83 8.94 -3.39
N SER A 125 6.13 7.86 -3.06
CA SER A 125 6.39 7.02 -1.88
C SER A 125 7.20 5.75 -2.16
N GLY A 126 7.46 5.46 -3.44
CA GLY A 126 7.88 4.13 -3.92
C GLY A 126 6.71 3.22 -4.32
N ALA A 127 5.48 3.61 -3.97
CA ALA A 127 4.21 3.01 -4.37
C ALA A 127 4.10 1.52 -4.04
N TYR A 128 4.30 1.16 -2.78
CA TYR A 128 4.24 -0.23 -2.34
C TYR A 128 2.79 -0.70 -2.14
N LEU A 129 1.95 0.14 -1.51
CA LEU A 129 0.52 -0.09 -1.22
C LEU A 129 0.20 -1.38 -0.45
N ASN A 130 1.23 -2.08 0.02
CA ASN A 130 1.17 -3.44 0.50
C ASN A 130 2.24 -3.63 1.58
N PRO A 131 1.85 -3.90 2.85
CA PRO A 131 2.79 -4.12 3.93
C PRO A 131 3.83 -5.21 3.64
N ALA A 132 3.45 -6.29 2.94
CA ALA A 132 4.36 -7.38 2.59
C ALA A 132 5.43 -6.94 1.59
N LEU A 133 5.07 -6.13 0.59
CA LEU A 133 6.02 -5.55 -0.35
C LEU A 133 6.90 -4.47 0.29
N THR A 134 6.34 -3.65 1.18
CA THR A 134 7.13 -2.67 1.94
C THR A 134 8.20 -3.37 2.79
N LEU A 135 7.86 -4.48 3.46
CA LEU A 135 8.84 -5.26 4.23
C LEU A 135 9.89 -5.91 3.33
N SER A 136 9.50 -6.50 2.19
CA SER A 136 10.47 -7.16 1.29
C SER A 136 11.48 -6.16 0.73
N GLN A 137 11.04 -4.94 0.45
CA GLN A 137 11.90 -3.86 -0.03
C GLN A 137 12.86 -3.38 1.06
N ALA A 138 12.44 -3.42 2.33
CA ALA A 138 13.34 -3.11 3.45
C ALA A 138 14.46 -4.14 3.59
N VAL A 139 14.11 -5.42 3.44
CA VAL A 139 15.06 -6.53 3.55
C VAL A 139 16.03 -6.56 2.36
N TYR A 140 15.51 -6.50 1.14
CA TYR A 140 16.29 -6.82 -0.06
C TYR A 140 16.80 -5.60 -0.85
N ARG A 141 16.17 -4.42 -0.71
CA ARG A 141 16.46 -3.24 -1.53
C ARG A 141 16.82 -1.99 -0.71
N GLY A 142 17.06 -2.16 0.59
CA GLY A 142 17.58 -1.10 1.46
C GLY A 142 16.56 -0.04 1.86
N PHE A 143 15.26 -0.28 1.66
CA PHE A 143 14.22 0.61 2.20
C PHE A 143 14.36 0.73 3.73
N SER A 144 14.26 1.95 4.25
CA SER A 144 14.50 2.20 5.67
C SER A 144 13.47 1.50 6.54
N ILE A 145 13.92 0.57 7.38
CA ILE A 145 13.09 -0.15 8.35
C ILE A 145 12.33 0.83 9.28
N ARG A 146 12.91 2.01 9.56
CA ARG A 146 12.27 3.04 10.39
C ARG A 146 10.99 3.62 9.75
N LYS A 147 10.84 3.54 8.43
CA LYS A 147 9.63 3.98 7.70
C LYS A 147 8.49 2.95 7.74
N ILE A 148 8.78 1.68 8.06
CA ILE A 148 7.80 0.59 7.99
C ILE A 148 6.54 0.88 8.83
N PRO A 149 6.64 1.31 10.12
CA PRO A 149 5.44 1.49 10.94
C PRO A 149 4.47 2.54 10.37
N ILE A 150 4.99 3.67 9.86
CA ILE A 150 4.15 4.73 9.30
C ILE A 150 3.57 4.34 7.94
N TYR A 151 4.31 3.59 7.13
CA TYR A 151 3.80 3.03 5.87
C TYR A 151 2.69 2.02 6.12
N PHE A 152 2.88 1.07 7.06
CA PHE A 152 1.86 0.09 7.41
C PHE A 152 0.59 0.78 7.91
N PHE A 153 0.73 1.73 8.83
CA PHE A 153 -0.42 2.49 9.35
C PHE A 153 -1.18 3.19 8.22
N SER A 154 -0.47 3.89 7.33
CA SER A 154 -1.07 4.56 6.17
C SER A 154 -1.79 3.58 5.22
N GLN A 155 -1.18 2.44 4.91
CA GLN A 155 -1.77 1.43 4.04
C GLN A 155 -3.02 0.80 4.67
N PHE A 156 -2.95 0.38 5.94
CA PHE A 156 -4.11 -0.15 6.66
C PHE A 156 -5.26 0.86 6.74
N LEU A 157 -4.95 2.12 7.07
CA LEU A 157 -5.94 3.19 7.14
C LEU A 157 -6.52 3.50 5.75
N GLY A 158 -5.70 3.47 4.70
CA GLY A 158 -6.14 3.68 3.33
C GLY A 158 -7.09 2.60 2.87
N ALA A 159 -6.76 1.33 3.13
CA ALA A 159 -7.62 0.21 2.80
C ALA A 159 -8.94 0.24 3.60
N PHE A 160 -8.90 0.61 4.88
CA PHE A 160 -10.08 0.84 5.72
C PHE A 160 -11.00 1.91 5.12
N VAL A 161 -10.46 3.08 4.76
CA VAL A 161 -11.24 4.17 4.16
C VAL A 161 -11.77 3.77 2.78
N GLY A 162 -10.97 3.10 1.96
CA GLY A 162 -11.38 2.61 0.64
C GLY A 162 -12.60 1.69 0.73
N ALA A 163 -12.62 0.77 1.69
CA ALA A 163 -13.76 -0.11 1.92
C ALA A 163 -15.01 0.65 2.37
N LEU A 164 -14.88 1.64 3.27
CA LEU A 164 -16.01 2.46 3.70
C LEU A 164 -16.60 3.28 2.54
N LEU A 165 -15.76 3.84 1.68
CA LEU A 165 -16.21 4.60 0.50
C LEU A 165 -16.92 3.69 -0.52
N THR A 166 -16.39 2.50 -0.79
CA THR A 166 -17.07 1.51 -1.64
C THR A 166 -18.39 1.08 -1.02
N TYR A 167 -18.45 0.82 0.30
CA TYR A 167 -19.69 0.48 0.99
C TYR A 167 -20.71 1.61 0.87
N ALA A 168 -20.32 2.86 1.12
CA ALA A 168 -21.20 4.02 1.01
C ALA A 168 -21.79 4.15 -0.41
N ASN A 169 -21.00 3.86 -1.45
CA ASN A 169 -21.48 3.84 -2.83
C ASN A 169 -22.47 2.71 -3.13
N TYR A 170 -22.26 1.52 -2.55
CA TYR A 170 -23.03 0.31 -2.85
C TYR A 170 -24.10 -0.04 -1.80
N ILE A 171 -24.34 0.79 -0.77
CA ILE A 171 -25.26 0.46 0.33
C ILE A 171 -26.64 0.03 -0.16
N SER A 172 -27.25 0.79 -1.09
CA SER A 172 -28.56 0.47 -1.65
C SER A 172 -28.57 -0.84 -2.45
N ALA A 173 -27.48 -1.15 -3.14
CA ALA A 173 -27.35 -2.40 -3.89
C ALA A 173 -27.09 -3.60 -2.96
N ILE A 174 -26.38 -3.38 -1.85
CA ILE A 174 -26.19 -4.37 -0.78
C ILE A 174 -27.53 -4.68 -0.10
N ASP A 175 -28.31 -3.66 0.25
CA ASP A 175 -29.65 -3.81 0.82
C ASP A 175 -30.59 -4.54 -0.15
N PHE A 176 -30.58 -4.16 -1.43
CA PHE A 176 -31.35 -4.86 -2.46
C PHE A 176 -30.95 -6.34 -2.62
N TYR A 177 -29.66 -6.64 -2.56
CA TYR A 177 -29.13 -8.00 -2.77
C TYR A 177 -29.33 -8.92 -1.55
N ALA A 178 -29.05 -8.42 -0.35
CA ALA A 178 -29.01 -9.21 0.88
C ALA A 178 -30.26 -9.04 1.77
N GLY A 179 -31.04 -7.99 1.56
CA GLY A 179 -32.11 -7.52 2.43
C GLY A 179 -31.70 -6.30 3.25
N ASP A 180 -32.69 -5.45 3.57
CA ASP A 180 -32.49 -4.20 4.31
C ASP A 180 -31.77 -4.43 5.64
N GLY A 181 -30.62 -3.80 5.82
CA GLY A 181 -29.80 -3.91 7.04
C GLY A 181 -29.07 -5.26 7.23
N VAL A 182 -29.20 -6.22 6.30
CA VAL A 182 -28.56 -7.55 6.40
C VAL A 182 -27.10 -7.50 5.96
N ARG A 183 -26.16 -7.75 6.89
CA ARG A 183 -24.69 -7.71 6.70
C ARG A 183 -24.13 -9.05 7.17
N THR A 184 -23.89 -9.98 6.25
CA THR A 184 -23.50 -11.36 6.57
C THR A 184 -22.23 -11.78 5.83
N VAL A 185 -21.58 -12.82 6.37
CA VAL A 185 -20.35 -13.41 5.83
C VAL A 185 -20.63 -14.74 5.13
N PRO A 186 -19.85 -15.13 4.11
CA PRO A 186 -19.93 -16.47 3.53
C PRO A 186 -19.76 -17.57 4.60
N PRO A 187 -20.35 -18.78 4.43
CA PRO A 187 -21.09 -19.25 3.26
C PRO A 187 -22.60 -18.91 3.30
N THR A 188 -23.02 -17.99 4.16
CA THR A 188 -24.43 -17.56 4.26
C THR A 188 -24.96 -17.12 2.89
N GLN A 189 -26.15 -17.58 2.51
CA GLN A 189 -26.80 -17.11 1.28
C GLN A 189 -27.02 -15.60 1.34
N GLY A 190 -26.71 -14.89 0.25
CA GLY A 190 -26.81 -13.43 0.20
C GLY A 190 -25.68 -12.71 0.96
N ALA A 191 -24.63 -13.42 1.41
CA ALA A 191 -23.48 -12.77 2.03
C ALA A 191 -22.85 -11.72 1.12
N THR A 192 -22.41 -10.62 1.72
CA THR A 192 -21.82 -9.46 1.02
C THR A 192 -20.46 -9.05 1.57
N ALA A 193 -19.99 -9.63 2.68
CA ALA A 193 -18.69 -9.31 3.25
C ALA A 193 -17.52 -9.58 2.28
N GLN A 194 -17.67 -10.57 1.39
CA GLN A 194 -16.66 -10.94 0.40
C GLN A 194 -16.41 -9.87 -0.66
N ILE A 195 -17.23 -8.80 -0.71
CA ILE A 195 -16.94 -7.59 -1.47
C ILE A 195 -15.66 -6.92 -0.96
N PHE A 196 -15.46 -6.92 0.36
CA PHE A 196 -14.45 -6.11 1.03
C PHE A 196 -13.26 -6.94 1.50
N VAL A 197 -13.51 -8.15 2.03
CA VAL A 197 -12.50 -9.03 2.64
C VAL A 197 -12.48 -10.39 1.98
N THR A 198 -11.40 -11.15 2.16
CA THR A 198 -11.31 -12.49 1.59
C THR A 198 -11.80 -13.56 2.57
N PHE A 199 -12.32 -14.65 1.99
CA PHE A 199 -12.69 -15.88 2.67
C PHE A 199 -12.21 -17.06 1.82
N PRO A 200 -11.79 -18.17 2.42
CA PRO A 200 -11.34 -19.34 1.69
C PRO A 200 -12.53 -20.13 1.16
N GLN A 201 -12.31 -20.95 0.14
CA GLN A 201 -13.31 -21.91 -0.30
C GLN A 201 -13.61 -22.96 0.79
N PRO A 202 -14.85 -23.47 0.90
CA PRO A 202 -15.23 -24.41 1.96
C PRO A 202 -14.45 -25.73 1.97
N PHE A 203 -13.90 -26.13 0.82
CA PHE A 203 -13.11 -27.36 0.69
C PHE A 203 -11.66 -27.19 1.13
N LEU A 204 -11.19 -25.97 1.36
CA LEU A 204 -9.77 -25.66 1.48
C LEU A 204 -9.27 -25.80 2.93
N PRO A 205 -8.33 -26.71 3.22
CA PRO A 205 -7.71 -26.80 4.53
C PRO A 205 -6.90 -25.53 4.84
N THR A 206 -6.76 -25.18 6.12
CA THR A 206 -5.97 -24.01 6.58
C THR A 206 -4.55 -23.99 6.02
N ALA A 207 -3.88 -25.15 5.95
CA ALA A 207 -2.52 -25.24 5.39
C ALA A 207 -2.48 -24.91 3.89
N SER A 208 -3.44 -25.39 3.11
CA SER A 208 -3.56 -25.10 1.68
C SER A 208 -3.90 -23.63 1.45
N ALA A 209 -4.78 -23.05 2.27
CA ALA A 209 -5.12 -21.64 2.23
C ALA A 209 -3.89 -20.75 2.51
N PHE A 210 -3.08 -21.10 3.51
CA PHE A 210 -1.83 -20.42 3.80
C PHE A 210 -0.85 -20.53 2.63
N PHE A 211 -0.69 -21.73 2.06
CA PHE A 211 0.21 -21.96 0.93
C PHE A 211 -0.22 -21.20 -0.34
N SER A 212 -1.52 -21.13 -0.62
CA SER A 212 -2.08 -20.35 -1.73
C SER A 212 -1.65 -18.87 -1.64
N GLU A 213 -1.82 -18.25 -0.47
CA GLU A 213 -1.42 -16.85 -0.25
C GLU A 213 0.10 -16.66 -0.32
N VAL A 214 0.89 -17.61 0.19
CA VAL A 214 2.37 -17.59 0.06
C VAL A 214 2.80 -17.62 -1.40
N ILE A 215 2.24 -18.51 -2.22
CA ILE A 215 2.57 -18.61 -3.65
C ILE A 215 2.19 -17.31 -4.37
N ALA A 216 0.95 -16.86 -4.19
CA ALA A 216 0.43 -15.69 -4.90
C ALA A 216 1.27 -14.44 -4.59
N THR A 217 1.57 -14.17 -3.31
CA THR A 217 2.42 -13.03 -2.94
C THR A 217 3.88 -13.22 -3.35
N GLY A 218 4.39 -14.46 -3.32
CA GLY A 218 5.74 -14.78 -3.79
C GLY A 218 5.92 -14.47 -5.27
N LEU A 219 4.97 -14.86 -6.11
CA LEU A 219 4.98 -14.55 -7.54
C LEU A 219 4.88 -13.06 -7.82
N ILE A 220 4.06 -12.32 -7.06
CA ILE A 220 3.99 -10.85 -7.15
C ILE A 220 5.35 -10.26 -6.80
N THR A 221 5.96 -10.68 -5.70
CA THR A 221 7.22 -10.08 -5.23
C THR A 221 8.38 -10.40 -6.15
N LEU A 222 8.48 -11.65 -6.63
CA LEU A 222 9.44 -12.06 -7.65
C LEU A 222 9.29 -11.21 -8.91
N SER A 223 8.04 -11.01 -9.37
CA SER A 223 7.75 -10.18 -10.54
C SER A 223 8.09 -8.71 -10.31
N VAL A 224 7.78 -8.14 -9.13
CA VAL A 224 8.17 -6.77 -8.77
C VAL A 224 9.69 -6.61 -8.78
N PHE A 225 10.44 -7.59 -8.26
CA PHE A 225 11.89 -7.53 -8.22
C PHE A 225 12.47 -7.64 -9.62
N ALA A 226 11.97 -8.55 -10.46
CA ALA A 226 12.33 -8.64 -11.87
C ALA A 226 12.02 -7.33 -12.63
N LEU A 227 10.85 -6.75 -12.37
CA LEU A 227 10.40 -5.49 -12.98
C LEU A 227 11.14 -4.26 -12.46
N LYS A 228 11.86 -4.33 -11.34
CA LYS A 228 12.65 -3.21 -10.81
C LYS A 228 14.15 -3.45 -10.91
N ASP A 229 14.58 -4.56 -11.49
CA ASP A 229 15.98 -4.89 -11.64
C ASP A 229 16.55 -4.26 -12.91
N GLU A 230 17.30 -3.16 -12.72
CA GLU A 230 18.00 -2.49 -13.80
C GLU A 230 19.27 -3.24 -14.26
N THR A 231 19.79 -4.17 -13.47
CA THR A 231 21.05 -4.87 -13.76
C THR A 231 20.85 -6.07 -14.69
N SER A 232 19.61 -6.55 -14.86
CA SER A 232 19.23 -7.61 -15.81
C SER A 232 19.34 -7.19 -17.30
N ASN A 233 20.15 -6.17 -17.60
CA ASN A 233 20.36 -5.45 -18.86
C ASN A 233 21.07 -6.26 -19.97
N GLY A 234 20.53 -7.44 -20.29
CA GLY A 234 20.80 -8.19 -21.53
C GLY A 234 19.55 -8.83 -22.17
N GLY A 235 18.39 -8.77 -21.50
CA GLY A 235 17.11 -9.33 -21.96
C GLY A 235 16.13 -8.26 -22.45
N ILE A 236 15.13 -8.71 -23.22
CA ILE A 236 14.13 -7.95 -24.01
C ILE A 236 13.35 -6.85 -23.23
N ALA A 237 13.41 -6.79 -21.89
CA ALA A 237 12.61 -5.89 -21.07
C ALA A 237 13.49 -5.03 -20.16
N ARG A 238 13.62 -3.74 -20.50
CA ARG A 238 13.97 -2.73 -19.49
C ARG A 238 12.80 -2.65 -18.50
N ALA A 239 13.09 -3.01 -17.26
CA ALA A 239 12.08 -3.41 -16.31
C ALA A 239 11.47 -2.18 -15.60
N ALA A 240 12.31 -1.23 -15.18
CA ALA A 240 11.93 0.00 -14.48
C ALA A 240 11.79 1.21 -15.44
N ASP A 241 10.77 1.19 -16.29
CA ASP A 241 10.41 2.33 -17.14
C ASP A 241 9.05 2.91 -16.74
N ASN A 242 8.62 3.97 -17.43
CA ASN A 242 7.30 4.61 -17.22
C ASN A 242 6.10 3.64 -17.36
N TRP A 243 6.33 2.40 -17.78
CA TRP A 243 5.32 1.35 -17.90
C TRP A 243 5.19 0.46 -16.66
N PHE A 244 6.02 0.62 -15.62
CA PHE A 244 5.94 -0.18 -14.39
C PHE A 244 4.50 -0.30 -13.84
N PRO A 245 3.69 0.78 -13.74
CA PRO A 245 2.31 0.66 -13.27
C PRO A 245 1.42 -0.24 -14.16
N LEU A 246 1.58 -0.17 -15.49
CA LEU A 246 0.84 -1.03 -16.43
C LEU A 246 1.28 -2.49 -16.32
N LYS A 247 2.58 -2.73 -16.15
CA LYS A 247 3.09 -4.10 -15.91
C LYS A 247 2.49 -4.67 -14.63
N MET A 248 2.36 -3.86 -13.57
CA MET A 248 1.69 -4.26 -12.33
C MET A 248 0.19 -4.55 -12.49
N PHE A 249 -0.52 -3.84 -13.39
CA PHE A 249 -1.90 -4.21 -13.77
C PHE A 249 -1.96 -5.66 -14.26
N PHE A 250 -1.08 -6.05 -15.18
CA PHE A 250 -1.05 -7.40 -15.73
C PHE A 250 -0.66 -8.45 -14.68
N ILE A 251 0.31 -8.15 -13.81
CA ILE A 251 0.72 -9.08 -12.74
C ILE A 251 -0.44 -9.35 -11.78
N TYR A 252 -1.09 -8.31 -11.24
CA TYR A 252 -2.20 -8.53 -10.30
C TYR A 252 -3.41 -9.19 -10.97
N SER A 253 -3.70 -8.84 -12.23
CA SER A 253 -4.76 -9.52 -13.00
C SER A 253 -4.42 -11.00 -13.24
N ALA A 254 -3.17 -11.32 -13.59
CA ALA A 254 -2.71 -12.69 -13.81
C ALA A 254 -2.82 -13.55 -12.54
N ILE A 255 -2.51 -12.98 -11.38
CA ILE A 255 -2.67 -13.63 -10.08
C ILE A 255 -4.15 -13.89 -9.81
N GLY A 256 -5.03 -12.91 -10.02
CA GLY A 256 -6.47 -13.07 -9.84
C GLY A 256 -7.05 -14.20 -10.70
N VAL A 257 -6.72 -14.25 -11.99
CA VAL A 257 -7.26 -15.26 -12.90
C VAL A 257 -6.67 -16.66 -12.68
N SER A 258 -5.47 -16.77 -12.11
CA SER A 258 -4.75 -18.06 -11.99
C SER A 258 -4.78 -18.66 -10.58
N TYR A 259 -4.70 -17.82 -9.54
CA TYR A 259 -4.54 -18.24 -8.14
C TYR A 259 -5.63 -17.69 -7.22
N GLY A 260 -6.69 -17.11 -7.79
CA GLY A 260 -7.65 -16.38 -6.99
C GLY A 260 -8.89 -17.16 -6.54
N TRP A 261 -9.19 -18.32 -7.11
CA TRP A 261 -10.41 -19.06 -6.74
C TRP A 261 -10.40 -19.54 -5.28
N GLU A 262 -9.27 -20.05 -4.81
CA GLU A 262 -9.15 -20.70 -3.50
C GLU A 262 -9.29 -19.74 -2.31
N THR A 263 -8.66 -18.56 -2.40
CA THR A 263 -8.53 -17.62 -1.28
C THR A 263 -8.85 -16.18 -1.63
N ALA A 264 -9.31 -15.90 -2.86
CA ALA A 264 -9.51 -14.56 -3.41
C ALA A 264 -8.24 -13.69 -3.41
N PHE A 265 -7.07 -14.34 -3.53
CA PHE A 265 -5.76 -13.72 -3.77
C PHE A 265 -5.50 -12.48 -2.90
N ALA A 266 -5.67 -12.62 -1.58
CA ALA A 266 -5.62 -11.47 -0.68
C ALA A 266 -4.30 -10.70 -0.85
N THR A 267 -3.18 -11.43 -0.88
CA THR A 267 -1.80 -11.05 -1.26
C THR A 267 -1.18 -9.80 -0.61
N ASN A 268 -1.97 -9.07 0.16
CA ASN A 268 -1.71 -7.77 0.74
C ASN A 268 -2.41 -7.69 2.10
N PRO A 269 -1.65 -7.64 3.22
CA PRO A 269 -2.23 -7.57 4.55
C PRO A 269 -3.16 -6.37 4.76
N ALA A 270 -2.85 -5.21 4.16
CA ALA A 270 -3.68 -4.01 4.30
C ALA A 270 -5.03 -4.15 3.57
N ARG A 271 -5.01 -4.75 2.37
CA ARG A 271 -6.19 -5.00 1.52
C ARG A 271 -7.23 -5.93 2.17
N ASP A 272 -6.84 -6.71 3.18
CA ASP A 272 -7.78 -7.53 3.93
C ASP A 272 -8.08 -6.97 5.33
N PHE A 273 -7.05 -6.69 6.13
CA PHE A 273 -7.24 -6.31 7.52
C PHE A 273 -7.95 -4.96 7.69
N GLY A 274 -7.59 -3.94 6.89
CA GLY A 274 -8.23 -2.63 6.93
C GLY A 274 -9.74 -2.73 6.65
N PRO A 275 -10.15 -3.32 5.51
CA PRO A 275 -11.55 -3.58 5.20
C PRO A 275 -12.26 -4.47 6.24
N ARG A 276 -11.57 -5.44 6.86
CA ARG A 276 -12.15 -6.30 7.90
C ARG A 276 -12.52 -5.52 9.16
N VAL A 277 -11.68 -4.58 9.57
CA VAL A 277 -11.99 -3.63 10.65
C VAL A 277 -13.17 -2.74 10.24
N ALA A 278 -13.21 -2.23 9.01
CA ALA A 278 -14.35 -1.46 8.51
C ALA A 278 -15.66 -2.26 8.57
N CYS A 279 -15.67 -3.49 8.05
CA CYS A 279 -16.83 -4.38 8.09
C CYS A 279 -17.31 -4.69 9.52
N THR A 280 -16.40 -4.71 10.50
CA THR A 280 -16.78 -4.88 11.92
C THR A 280 -17.64 -3.71 12.39
N ILE A 281 -17.25 -2.48 12.04
CA ILE A 281 -18.01 -1.25 12.37
C ILE A 281 -19.35 -1.22 11.61
N LEU A 282 -19.36 -1.71 10.37
CA LEU A 282 -20.56 -1.79 9.52
C LEU A 282 -21.56 -2.88 9.94
N GLY A 283 -21.25 -3.68 10.97
CA GLY A 283 -22.20 -4.64 11.54
C GLY A 283 -22.20 -6.04 10.90
N TYR A 284 -21.16 -6.43 10.16
CA TYR A 284 -21.03 -7.79 9.59
C TYR A 284 -20.80 -8.91 10.62
N GLY A 285 -20.67 -8.56 11.90
CA GLY A 285 -20.61 -9.50 13.02
C GLY A 285 -19.26 -10.21 13.20
N SER A 286 -19.18 -11.05 14.23
CA SER A 286 -17.97 -11.77 14.63
C SER A 286 -17.51 -12.82 13.62
N GLY A 287 -18.40 -13.23 12.70
CA GLY A 287 -18.09 -14.15 11.61
C GLY A 287 -16.90 -13.67 10.76
N LEU A 288 -16.64 -12.36 10.66
CA LEU A 288 -15.43 -11.84 10.00
C LEU A 288 -14.13 -12.40 10.58
N TRP A 289 -14.11 -12.75 11.86
CA TRP A 289 -12.92 -13.12 12.60
C TRP A 289 -12.88 -14.61 12.92
N THR A 290 -14.03 -15.27 13.03
CA THR A 290 -14.13 -16.68 13.42
C THR A 290 -14.29 -17.65 12.25
N ASN A 291 -14.62 -17.15 11.04
CA ASN A 291 -14.87 -18.00 9.87
C ASN A 291 -13.64 -18.87 9.50
N ALA A 292 -13.91 -20.08 8.98
CA ALA A 292 -12.92 -21.00 8.42
C ALA A 292 -11.68 -21.16 9.29
N SER A 293 -11.89 -21.50 10.57
CA SER A 293 -10.83 -21.68 11.56
C SER A 293 -9.97 -20.43 11.73
N TYR A 294 -10.64 -19.29 11.94
CA TYR A 294 -10.01 -17.98 12.14
C TYR A 294 -9.20 -17.51 10.92
N TYR A 295 -9.71 -17.71 9.71
CA TYR A 295 -9.00 -17.43 8.46
C TYR A 295 -8.35 -16.04 8.37
N PHE A 296 -8.87 -15.02 9.06
CA PHE A 296 -8.36 -13.64 9.02
C PHE A 296 -6.83 -13.51 9.25
N TRP A 297 -6.21 -14.41 10.01
CA TRP A 297 -4.77 -14.34 10.26
C TRP A 297 -3.95 -14.76 9.04
N ILE A 298 -4.51 -15.56 8.13
CA ILE A 298 -3.83 -16.02 6.91
C ILE A 298 -3.50 -14.85 5.98
N PRO A 299 -4.45 -14.04 5.48
CA PRO A 299 -4.12 -12.90 4.63
C PRO A 299 -3.34 -11.80 5.39
N LEU A 300 -3.31 -11.83 6.72
CA LEU A 300 -2.49 -10.93 7.53
C LEU A 300 -1.01 -11.36 7.58
N ILE A 301 -0.72 -12.68 7.58
CA ILE A 301 0.63 -13.21 7.83
C ILE A 301 1.26 -13.88 6.60
N ALA A 302 0.51 -14.72 5.88
CA ALA A 302 1.00 -15.49 4.75
C ALA A 302 1.63 -14.61 3.65
N PRO A 303 1.08 -13.42 3.31
CA PRO A 303 1.73 -12.54 2.33
C PRO A 303 3.15 -12.10 2.72
N PHE A 304 3.44 -11.87 4.00
CA PHE A 304 4.81 -11.53 4.42
C PHE A 304 5.78 -12.67 4.11
N VAL A 305 5.38 -13.90 4.40
CA VAL A 305 6.18 -15.10 4.10
C VAL A 305 6.37 -15.26 2.59
N GLY A 306 5.29 -15.12 1.82
CA GLY A 306 5.35 -15.13 0.36
C GLY A 306 6.31 -14.08 -0.19
N ALA A 307 6.22 -12.83 0.29
CA ALA A 307 7.09 -11.75 -0.16
C ALA A 307 8.56 -11.99 0.17
N MET A 308 8.87 -12.53 1.36
CA MET A 308 10.25 -12.89 1.71
C MET A 308 10.80 -13.99 0.80
N ILE A 309 10.01 -15.03 0.54
CA ILE A 309 10.41 -16.16 -0.31
C ILE A 309 10.57 -15.71 -1.77
N GLY A 310 9.62 -14.95 -2.31
CA GLY A 310 9.68 -14.46 -3.68
C GLY A 310 10.90 -13.57 -3.92
N GLY A 311 11.21 -12.67 -2.98
CA GLY A 311 12.42 -11.85 -3.03
C GLY A 311 13.70 -12.68 -2.91
N PHE A 312 13.74 -13.66 -2.01
CA PHE A 312 14.88 -14.58 -1.89
C PHE A 312 15.13 -15.35 -3.18
N ILE A 313 14.09 -15.92 -3.79
CA ILE A 313 14.19 -16.70 -5.02
C ILE A 313 14.75 -15.84 -6.16
N TYR A 314 14.21 -14.63 -6.35
CA TYR A 314 14.73 -13.74 -7.39
C TYR A 314 16.20 -13.39 -7.15
N ASP A 315 16.55 -13.08 -5.90
CA ASP A 315 17.91 -12.67 -5.58
C ASP A 315 18.92 -13.82 -5.66
N PHE A 316 18.50 -15.03 -5.30
CA PHE A 316 19.35 -16.21 -5.33
C PHE A 316 19.64 -16.69 -6.75
N PHE A 317 18.66 -16.61 -7.66
CA PHE A 317 18.78 -17.17 -9.00
C PHE A 317 19.09 -16.15 -10.10
N VAL A 318 18.68 -14.89 -9.94
CA VAL A 318 18.69 -13.89 -11.03
C VAL A 318 19.46 -12.63 -10.66
N TYR A 319 19.16 -12.01 -9.51
CA TYR A 319 19.74 -10.72 -9.15
C TYR A 319 21.21 -10.85 -8.77
N THR A 320 22.08 -10.09 -9.43
CA THR A 320 23.52 -10.04 -9.10
C THR A 320 23.92 -8.75 -8.39
N GLY A 321 22.98 -7.84 -8.17
CA GLY A 321 23.21 -6.56 -7.49
C GLY A 321 23.21 -6.65 -5.96
N ALA A 322 23.08 -5.50 -5.34
CA ALA A 322 23.29 -5.33 -3.91
C ALA A 322 22.12 -5.86 -3.07
N SER A 323 22.30 -7.03 -2.47
CA SER A 323 21.29 -7.75 -1.68
C SER A 323 21.93 -8.50 -0.50
N PRO A 324 21.21 -8.75 0.61
CA PRO A 324 21.68 -9.67 1.65
C PRO A 324 22.06 -11.05 1.10
N VAL A 325 21.37 -11.55 0.07
CA VAL A 325 21.62 -12.87 -0.51
C VAL A 325 23.00 -12.92 -1.19
N ASN A 326 23.41 -11.82 -1.82
CA ASN A 326 24.70 -11.69 -2.50
C ASN A 326 25.85 -11.29 -1.56
N ALA A 327 25.55 -11.05 -0.28
CA ALA A 327 26.55 -10.74 0.74
C ALA A 327 27.23 -12.03 1.26
N PRO A 328 28.46 -11.94 1.82
CA PRO A 328 29.13 -13.10 2.41
C PRO A 328 28.24 -13.83 3.42
N TRP A 329 28.22 -15.17 3.33
CA TRP A 329 27.36 -16.04 4.15
C TRP A 329 25.86 -15.79 3.98
N LEU A 330 25.39 -15.43 2.78
CA LEU A 330 23.98 -15.11 2.51
C LEU A 330 23.45 -14.01 3.44
N GLY A 331 24.32 -13.09 3.86
CA GLY A 331 23.95 -12.01 4.76
C GLY A 331 23.69 -12.44 6.21
N LEU A 332 23.98 -13.69 6.62
CA LEU A 332 23.81 -14.14 8.01
C LEU A 332 24.52 -13.24 9.02
N LYS A 333 25.67 -12.66 8.67
CA LYS A 333 26.39 -11.69 9.51
C LYS A 333 25.62 -10.38 9.72
N LEU A 334 24.76 -9.99 8.78
CA LEU A 334 23.91 -8.79 8.88
C LEU A 334 22.88 -8.92 10.00
N LEU A 335 22.37 -10.13 10.26
CA LEU A 335 21.41 -10.37 11.35
C LEU A 335 22.03 -10.23 12.75
N VAL A 336 23.35 -10.35 12.86
CA VAL A 336 24.08 -10.37 14.14
C VAL A 336 24.81 -9.06 14.43
N SER A 337 24.94 -8.18 13.43
CA SER A 337 25.68 -6.91 13.53
C SER A 337 24.85 -5.75 12.96
N PRO A 338 24.01 -5.09 13.78
CA PRO A 338 23.20 -3.96 13.37
C PRO A 338 24.00 -2.80 12.75
N ARG A 339 25.26 -2.62 13.16
CA ARG A 339 26.16 -1.60 12.60
C ARG A 339 26.67 -1.96 11.20
N GLU A 340 26.93 -3.23 10.93
CA GLU A 340 27.29 -3.67 9.58
C GLU A 340 26.08 -3.67 8.65
N GLU A 341 24.89 -3.99 9.18
CA GLU A 341 23.64 -3.85 8.45
C GLU A 341 23.39 -2.39 8.05
N GLU A 342 23.55 -1.44 8.98
CA GLU A 342 23.39 -0.01 8.71
C GLU A 342 24.39 0.47 7.65
N ARG A 343 25.69 0.16 7.81
CA ARG A 343 26.72 0.49 6.82
C ARG A 343 26.43 -0.12 5.44
N ASN A 344 26.02 -1.38 5.38
CA ASN A 344 25.74 -2.05 4.12
C ASN A 344 24.43 -1.56 3.50
N ARG A 345 23.43 -1.19 4.30
CA ARG A 345 22.21 -0.52 3.81
C ARG A 345 22.55 0.84 3.22
N ASP A 346 23.42 1.60 3.87
CA ASP A 346 23.86 2.90 3.38
C ASP A 346 24.69 2.74 2.10
N ALA A 347 25.57 1.73 2.01
CA ALA A 347 26.28 1.41 0.77
C ALA A 347 25.34 0.97 -0.37
N ARG A 348 24.32 0.14 -0.08
CA ARG A 348 23.26 -0.22 -1.04
C ARG A 348 22.47 1.01 -1.48
N LYS A 349 22.16 1.91 -0.55
CA LYS A 349 21.49 3.19 -0.85
C LYS A 349 22.36 4.07 -1.73
N GLU A 350 23.66 4.15 -1.46
CA GLU A 350 24.60 4.90 -2.30
C GLU A 350 24.75 4.30 -3.71
N GLU A 351 24.78 2.97 -3.86
CA GLU A 351 24.76 2.34 -5.18
C GLU A 351 23.44 2.59 -5.90
N TRP A 352 22.33 2.50 -5.18
CA TRP A 352 21.00 2.80 -5.70
C TRP A 352 20.87 4.25 -6.16
N ASP A 353 21.32 5.21 -5.36
CA ASP A 353 21.30 6.64 -5.67
C ASP A 353 22.26 7.01 -6.82
N LYS A 354 23.23 6.15 -7.14
CA LYS A 354 24.11 6.28 -8.32
C LYS A 354 23.48 5.75 -9.61
N LEU A 355 22.30 5.11 -9.54
CA LEU A 355 21.60 4.67 -10.73
C LEU A 355 21.16 5.90 -11.56
N PRO A 356 21.15 5.81 -12.90
CA PRO A 356 20.96 6.97 -13.79
C PRO A 356 19.70 7.79 -13.51
N GLU A 357 18.68 7.15 -12.97
CA GLU A 357 17.36 7.69 -12.62
C GLU A 357 17.31 8.60 -11.38
N HIS A 358 18.31 8.53 -10.48
CA HIS A 358 18.40 9.45 -9.32
C HIS A 358 19.39 10.60 -9.56
N THR A 359 20.06 10.61 -10.70
CA THR A 359 21.08 11.60 -11.09
C THR A 359 20.61 12.65 -12.08
N SER A 360 19.33 12.66 -12.46
CA SER A 360 18.74 13.57 -13.46
C SER A 360 17.88 14.67 -12.88
#